data_AF-A0A0V0GGR9-F1
#
_entry.id   AF-A0A0V0GGR9-F1
#
_cell.length_a   1.000
_cell.length_b   1.000
_cell.length_c   1.000
_cell.angle_alpha   90.00
_cell.angle_beta   90.00
_cell.angle_gamma   90.00
#
_symmetry.space_group_name_H-M   'P 1'
#
loop_
_entity.id
_entity.type
_entity.pdbx_description
1 polymer ?
#
loop_
_entity_poly.entity_id
_entity_poly.type
_entity_poly.pdbx_seq_one_letter_code
_entity_poly.pdbx_strand_id
1 'polypeptide(L)'
;MVFTFLMSVIVYQIMIPISLYISMELVRVGQAYFMIQDNRMYDETSKSRFQCRALNINEDLGQIKYVFSDKTGTLTENKMEF
;
A
#
# COMPACT_ATOMS: atom_id res chain seq x y z
N MET A 1 2.18 2.92 -47.01
CA MET A 1 1.02 3.01 -46.10
C MET A 1 1.23 2.19 -44.84
N VAL A 2 1.51 0.87 -44.94
CA VAL A 2 1.73 0.01 -43.75
C VAL A 2 3.01 0.38 -42.97
N PHE A 3 4.13 0.64 -43.66
CA PHE A 3 5.37 1.06 -42.99
C PHE A 3 5.24 2.40 -42.25
N THR A 4 4.57 3.38 -42.86
CA THR A 4 4.30 4.68 -42.23
C THR A 4 3.36 4.55 -41.03
N PHE A 5 2.38 3.65 -41.10
CA PHE A 5 1.52 3.32 -39.95
C PHE A 5 2.31 2.70 -38.79
N LEU A 6 3.14 1.69 -39.06
CA LEU A 6 3.99 1.06 -38.02
C LEU A 6 4.96 2.05 -37.36
N MET A 7 5.56 2.95 -38.15
CA MET A 7 6.42 4.01 -37.62
C MET A 7 5.66 4.96 -36.69
N SER A 8 4.42 5.34 -37.04
CA SER A 8 3.60 6.17 -36.16
C SER A 8 3.30 5.49 -34.82
N VAL A 9 3.04 4.17 -34.81
CA VAL A 9 2.80 3.41 -33.57
C VAL A 9 4.02 3.43 -32.65
N ILE A 10 5.23 3.27 -33.21
CA ILE A 10 6.48 3.30 -32.43
C ILE A 10 6.69 4.69 -31.81
N VAL A 11 6.41 5.77 -32.57
CA VAL A 11 6.56 7.14 -32.07
C VAL A 11 5.56 7.44 -30.94
N TYR A 12 4.33 6.91 -30.98
CA TYR A 12 3.35 7.10 -29.91
C TYR A 12 3.55 6.21 -28.68
N GLN A 13 4.47 5.24 -28.72
CA GLN A 13 4.72 4.32 -27.60
C GLN A 13 5.17 5.04 -26.32
N ILE A 14 5.82 6.20 -26.44
CA ILE A 14 6.25 7.02 -25.29
C ILE A 14 5.09 7.70 -24.55
N MET A 15 3.88 7.72 -25.11
CA MET A 15 2.69 8.32 -24.48
C MET A 15 2.30 7.56 -23.20
N ILE A 16 2.55 6.26 -23.14
CA ILE A 16 2.43 5.46 -21.91
C ILE A 16 3.85 4.99 -21.53
N PRO A 17 4.55 5.74 -20.67
CA PRO A 17 5.90 5.39 -20.30
C PRO A 17 5.90 4.08 -19.49
N ILE A 18 6.66 3.09 -19.95
CA ILE A 18 6.86 1.83 -19.22
C ILE A 18 7.47 2.10 -17.83
N SER A 19 8.25 3.17 -17.70
CA SER A 19 8.80 3.62 -16.42
C SER A 19 7.75 4.02 -15.40
N LEU A 20 6.55 4.46 -15.81
CA LEU A 20 5.48 4.86 -14.89
C LEU A 20 5.08 3.71 -13.95
N TYR A 21 5.01 2.49 -14.49
CA TYR A 21 4.66 1.30 -13.72
C TYR A 21 5.68 1.03 -12.61
N ILE A 22 6.98 1.05 -12.96
CA ILE A 22 8.06 0.83 -11.99
C ILE A 22 8.12 1.98 -10.98
N SER A 23 7.90 3.22 -11.41
CA SER A 23 7.83 4.37 -10.51
C SER A 23 6.70 4.25 -9.49
N MET A 24 5.50 3.81 -9.89
CA MET A 24 4.39 3.57 -8.95
C MET A 24 4.74 2.48 -7.92
N GLU A 25 5.31 1.36 -8.37
CA GLU A 25 5.75 0.29 -7.46
C GLU A 25 6.82 0.77 -6.47
N LEU A 26 7.80 1.56 -6.91
CA LEU A 26 8.81 2.14 -6.03
C LEU A 26 8.20 3.08 -4.98
N VAL A 27 7.22 3.89 -5.36
CA VAL A 27 6.51 4.79 -4.42
C VAL A 27 5.78 3.97 -3.36
N ARG A 28 5.06 2.92 -3.76
CA ARG A 28 4.34 2.02 -2.84
C ARG A 28 5.27 1.32 -1.85
N VAL A 29 6.42 0.83 -2.33
CA VAL A 29 7.46 0.24 -1.47
C VAL A 29 8.04 1.28 -0.51
N GLY A 30 8.32 2.49 -1.00
CA GLY A 30 8.80 3.60 -0.16
C GLY A 30 7.81 3.95 0.95
N GLN A 31 6.52 4.06 0.63
CA GLN A 31 5.45 4.31 1.61
C GLN A 31 5.38 3.20 2.66
N ALA A 32 5.41 1.93 2.25
CA ALA A 32 5.41 0.81 3.17
C ALA A 32 6.60 0.84 4.13
N TYR A 33 7.79 1.17 3.61
CA TYR A 33 9.00 1.29 4.42
C TYR A 33 8.85 2.38 5.49
N PHE A 34 8.31 3.54 5.12
CA PHE A 34 8.03 4.61 6.08
C PHE A 34 7.02 4.20 7.15
N MET A 35 5.96 3.46 6.79
CA MET A 35 4.96 2.97 7.76
C MET A 35 5.55 1.96 8.75
N ILE A 36 6.42 1.05 8.29
CA ILE A 36 7.07 0.05 9.16
C ILE A 36 8.07 0.71 10.12
N GLN A 37 8.71 1.80 9.69
CA GLN A 37 9.67 2.54 10.52
C GLN A 37 9.01 3.44 11.56
N ASP A 38 7.68 3.63 11.53
CA ASP A 38 6.99 4.49 12.48
C ASP A 38 7.05 3.93 13.90
N ASN A 39 7.77 4.63 14.79
CA ASN A 39 7.88 4.27 16.21
C ASN A 39 6.56 4.45 16.98
N ARG A 40 5.59 5.21 16.46
CA ARG A 40 4.28 5.41 17.12
C ARG A 40 3.36 4.20 17.02
N MET A 41 3.55 3.36 16.00
CA MET A 41 2.83 2.10 15.82
C MET A 41 3.58 0.90 16.43
N TYR A 42 4.52 1.15 17.35
CA TYR A 42 5.16 0.10 18.12
C TYR A 42 4.37 -0.16 19.40
N ASP A 43 3.93 -1.40 19.59
CA ASP A 43 3.33 -1.82 20.84
C ASP A 43 4.40 -2.39 21.78
N GLU A 44 4.62 -1.71 22.91
CA GLU A 44 5.58 -2.12 23.93
C GLU A 44 5.14 -3.40 24.65
N THR A 45 3.82 -3.66 24.74
CA THR A 45 3.29 -4.80 25.49
C THR A 45 3.43 -6.11 24.71
N SER A 46 3.10 -6.13 23.43
CA SER A 46 3.29 -7.28 22.54
C SER A 46 4.71 -7.34 21.92
N LYS A 47 5.52 -6.29 22.07
CA LYS A 47 6.83 -6.09 21.40
C LYS A 47 6.74 -6.20 19.87
N SER A 48 5.57 -5.93 19.30
CA SER A 48 5.30 -6.05 17.87
C SER A 48 5.33 -4.68 17.20
N ARG A 49 5.95 -4.61 16.02
CA ARG A 49 5.90 -3.43 15.14
C ARG A 49 4.80 -3.61 14.10
N PHE A 50 4.33 -2.50 13.54
CA PHE A 50 3.48 -2.53 12.36
C PHE A 50 4.15 -3.33 11.23
N GLN A 51 3.44 -4.33 10.70
CA GLN A 51 3.90 -5.16 9.60
C GLN A 51 3.03 -4.92 8.37
N CYS A 52 3.60 -4.29 7.35
CA CYS A 52 2.94 -4.18 6.05
C CYS A 52 3.16 -5.47 5.25
N ARG A 53 2.15 -6.35 5.21
CA ARG A 53 2.22 -7.64 4.48
C ARG A 53 1.88 -7.52 2.99
N ALA A 54 1.17 -6.46 2.61
CA ALA A 54 0.74 -6.22 1.24
C ALA A 54 1.12 -4.78 0.85
N LEU A 55 2.15 -4.67 0.02
CA LEU A 55 2.75 -3.38 -0.39
C LEU A 55 1.87 -2.62 -1.39
N ASN A 56 0.94 -3.32 -2.05
CA ASN A 56 0.09 -2.79 -3.10
C ASN A 56 -1.19 -2.10 -2.61
N ILE A 57 -1.58 -2.30 -1.34
CA ILE A 57 -2.83 -1.77 -0.77
C ILE A 57 -2.64 -0.51 0.09
N ASN A 58 -1.43 0.07 0.11
CA ASN A 58 -1.15 1.26 0.91
C ASN A 58 -2.05 2.45 0.54
N GLU A 59 -2.39 2.57 -0.74
CA GLU A 59 -3.26 3.63 -1.27
C GLU A 59 -4.72 3.40 -0.87
N ASP A 60 -5.18 2.14 -0.86
CA ASP A 60 -6.54 1.76 -0.49
C ASP A 60 -6.84 2.08 0.97
N LEU A 61 -5.83 2.00 1.85
CA LEU A 61 -5.94 2.36 3.27
C LEU A 61 -6.42 3.81 3.45
N GLY A 62 -6.01 4.73 2.56
CA GLY A 62 -6.44 6.14 2.58
C GLY A 62 -7.87 6.37 2.10
N GLN A 63 -8.51 5.36 1.50
CA GLN A 63 -9.86 5.46 0.93
C GLN A 63 -10.91 4.66 1.70
N ILE A 64 -10.54 4.04 2.82
CA ILE A 64 -11.45 3.23 3.64
C ILE A 64 -12.57 4.11 4.21
N LYS A 65 -13.83 3.72 4.00
CA LYS A 65 -15.03 4.40 4.52
C LYS A 65 -15.71 3.65 5.67
N TYR A 66 -15.55 2.33 5.71
CA TYR A 66 -16.19 1.47 6.70
C TYR A 66 -15.14 0.56 7.32
N VAL A 67 -15.09 0.54 8.65
CA VAL A 67 -14.25 -0.37 9.43
C VAL A 67 -15.18 -1.33 10.15
N PHE A 68 -15.15 -2.59 9.74
CA PHE A 68 -15.81 -3.67 10.47
C PHE A 68 -14.85 -4.17 11.54
N SER A 69 -15.24 -4.05 12.81
CA SER A 69 -14.42 -4.44 13.95
C SER A 69 -15.09 -5.58 14.70
N ASP A 70 -14.30 -6.56 15.13
CA ASP A 70 -14.77 -7.64 15.98
C ASP A 70 -14.83 -7.20 17.45
N LYS A 71 -15.78 -7.70 18.23
CA LYS A 71 -15.98 -7.29 19.63
C LYS A 71 -14.89 -7.87 20.53
N THR A 72 -14.69 -9.19 20.46
CA THR A 72 -13.87 -9.92 21.43
C THR A 72 -12.42 -9.92 20.97
N GLY A 73 -11.51 -9.40 21.79
CA GLY A 73 -10.07 -9.38 21.48
C GLY A 73 -9.61 -8.27 20.51
N THR A 74 -10.53 -7.48 19.92
CA THR A 74 -10.18 -6.21 19.25
C THR A 74 -10.67 -5.01 20.05
N LEU A 75 -11.95 -4.96 20.44
CA LEU A 75 -12.48 -3.87 21.27
C LEU A 75 -12.32 -4.13 22.77
N THR A 76 -12.33 -5.40 23.19
CA THR A 76 -12.18 -5.78 24.61
C THR A 76 -10.86 -6.50 24.83
N GLU A 77 -10.11 -6.09 25.87
CA GLU A 77 -8.89 -6.79 26.31
C GLU A 77 -9.17 -8.15 26.98
N ASN A 78 -10.42 -8.63 26.99
CA ASN A 78 -10.85 -9.85 27.67
C ASN A 78 -10.40 -9.94 29.14
N LYS A 79 -10.29 -8.78 29.81
CA LYS A 79 -10.11 -8.66 31.25
C LYS A 79 -11.42 -8.18 31.85
N MET A 80 -11.90 -8.91 32.85
CA MET A 80 -13.12 -8.56 33.60
C MET A 80 -12.67 -8.13 34.99
N GLU A 81 -12.80 -6.84 35.29
CA GLU A 81 -12.59 -6.29 36.64
C GLU A 81 -13.92 -6.33 37.41
N PHE A 82 -13.86 -6.76 38.68
CA PHE A 82 -15.01 -6.90 39.58
C PHE A 82 -15.08 -5.74 40.56
#